data_AF-A0A8J6VWM8-F1
#
_entry.id   AF-A0A8J6VWM8-F1
#
_cell.length_a   1.000
_cell.length_b   1.000
_cell.length_c   1.000
_cell.angle_alpha   90.00
_cell.angle_beta   90.00
_cell.angle_gamma   90.00
#
_symmetry.space_group_name_H-M   'P 1'
#
loop_
_entity.id
_entity.type
_entity.pdbx_description
1 polymer ?
#
loop_
_entity_poly.entity_id
_entity_poly.type
_entity_poly.pdbx_seq_one_letter_code
_entity_poly.pdbx_strand_id
1 'polypeptide(L)'
;MASEFIQAFTAGKNAIDGLRLLTQYANEVKDVQKRGEFMRIIGELSLELAETQIKLAEHIRENDGLKTRISDLEKEVDKLKNPVIELIPKNGLYYTPEDDGPFCTTCYDSKKQKVRVPEMPSVMQALGKYKCGACNTVYQ
;
A
#
# COMPACT_ATOMS: atom_id res chain seq x y z
N MET A 1 6.12 -11.45 7.86
CA MET A 1 5.13 -10.54 8.49
C MET A 1 3.86 -11.26 8.97
N ALA A 2 2.87 -11.64 8.16
CA ALA A 2 1.65 -12.30 8.68
C ALA A 2 1.92 -13.59 9.47
N SER A 3 2.91 -14.38 9.03
CA SER A 3 3.37 -15.60 9.72
C SER A 3 3.98 -15.33 11.10
N GLU A 4 4.68 -14.20 11.29
CA GLU A 4 5.40 -13.90 12.53
C GLU A 4 4.43 -13.45 13.63
N PHE A 5 3.38 -12.71 13.28
CA PHE A 5 2.33 -12.32 14.23
C PHE A 5 1.50 -13.51 14.71
N ILE A 6 1.18 -14.45 13.81
CA ILE A 6 0.48 -15.69 14.17
C ILE A 6 1.36 -16.54 15.10
N GLN A 7 2.66 -16.62 14.82
CA GLN A 7 3.62 -17.30 15.69
C GLN A 7 3.74 -16.62 17.06
N ALA A 8 3.81 -15.29 17.12
CA ALA A 8 3.87 -14.53 18.36
C ALA A 8 2.60 -14.72 19.21
N PHE A 9 1.42 -14.73 18.58
CA PHE A 9 0.16 -14.99 19.26
C PHE A 9 0.08 -16.42 19.80
N THR A 10 0.52 -17.40 19.00
CA THR A 10 0.56 -18.82 19.40
C THR A 10 1.55 -19.03 20.55
N ALA A 11 2.72 -18.39 20.49
CA ALA A 11 3.71 -18.41 21.57
C ALA A 11 3.15 -17.77 22.85
N GLY A 12 2.45 -16.63 22.73
CA GLY A 12 1.79 -15.98 23.86
C GLY A 12 0.75 -16.86 24.53
N LYS A 13 -0.09 -17.56 23.75
CA LYS A 13 -1.05 -18.53 24.28
C LYS A 13 -0.36 -19.68 25.03
N ASN A 14 0.68 -20.26 24.42
CA ASN A 14 1.45 -21.34 25.04
C ASN A 14 2.14 -20.90 26.34
N ALA A 15 2.62 -19.65 26.42
CA ALA A 15 3.19 -19.08 27.63
C ALA A 15 2.16 -18.94 28.76
N ILE A 16 0.93 -18.50 28.44
CA ILE A 16 -0.18 -18.43 29.42
C ILE A 16 -0.51 -19.84 29.94
N ASP A 17 -0.63 -20.82 29.05
CA ASP A 17 -0.97 -22.19 29.44
C ASP A 17 0.17 -22.82 30.27
N GLY A 18 1.42 -22.51 29.96
CA GLY A 18 2.58 -22.87 30.78
C GLY A 18 2.54 -22.25 32.18
N LEU A 19 2.21 -20.95 32.29
CA LEU A 19 2.07 -20.28 33.58
C LEU A 19 0.93 -20.88 34.42
N ARG A 20 -0.19 -21.25 33.79
CA ARG A 20 -1.29 -21.96 34.48
C ARG A 20 -0.83 -23.30 35.03
N LEU A 21 -0.07 -24.08 34.24
CA LEU A 21 0.47 -25.35 34.68
C LEU A 21 1.46 -25.18 35.84
N LEU A 22 2.35 -24.18 35.76
CA LEU A 22 3.29 -23.86 36.83
C LEU A 22 2.56 -23.44 38.11
N THR A 23 1.47 -22.68 37.99
CA THR A 23 0.62 -22.27 39.13
C THR A 23 -0.06 -23.47 39.77
N GLN A 24 -0.56 -24.41 38.97
CA GLN A 24 -1.14 -25.67 39.48
C GLN A 24 -0.08 -26.49 40.22
N TYR A 25 1.10 -26.67 39.63
CA TYR A 25 2.20 -27.39 40.26
C TYR A 25 2.64 -26.72 41.58
N ALA A 26 2.79 -25.40 41.60
CA ALA A 26 3.15 -24.64 42.80
C ALA A 26 2.12 -24.82 43.94
N ASN A 27 0.84 -25.03 43.62
CA ASN A 27 -0.19 -25.30 44.62
C ASN A 27 -0.12 -26.71 45.21
N GLU A 28 0.50 -27.67 44.53
CA GLU A 28 0.72 -29.03 45.01
C GLU A 28 1.96 -29.16 45.91
N VAL A 29 2.84 -28.15 45.90
CA VAL A 29 4.03 -28.09 46.75
C VAL A 29 3.62 -27.90 48.21
N LYS A 30 3.90 -28.91 49.05
CA LYS A 30 3.60 -28.92 50.49
C LYS A 30 4.53 -28.02 51.31
N ASP A 31 5.75 -27.80 50.83
CA ASP A 31 6.74 -26.93 51.47
C ASP A 31 6.34 -25.46 51.24
N VAL A 32 5.95 -24.78 52.31
CA VAL A 32 5.44 -23.40 52.28
C VAL A 32 6.49 -22.42 51.76
N GLN A 33 7.76 -22.63 52.10
CA GLN A 33 8.84 -21.73 51.68
C GLN A 33 9.09 -21.88 50.17
N LYS A 34 9.22 -23.11 49.69
CA LYS A 34 9.37 -23.38 48.25
C LYS A 34 8.17 -22.91 47.45
N ARG A 35 6.95 -23.12 47.96
CA ARG A 35 5.72 -22.62 47.32
C ARG A 35 5.72 -21.10 47.22
N GLY A 36 6.17 -20.39 48.25
CA GLY A 36 6.30 -18.94 48.24
C GLY A 36 7.27 -18.46 47.15
N GLU A 37 8.43 -19.09 47.04
CA GLU A 37 9.42 -18.79 45.99
C GLU A 37 8.87 -19.07 44.58
N PHE A 38 8.18 -20.20 44.38
CA PHE A 38 7.53 -20.52 43.11
C PHE A 38 6.47 -19.48 42.73
N MET A 39 5.60 -19.10 43.67
CA MET A 39 4.55 -18.11 43.41
C MET A 39 5.13 -16.73 43.10
N ARG A 40 6.25 -16.34 43.73
CA ARG A 40 6.96 -15.11 43.40
C ARG A 40 7.45 -15.11 41.95
N ILE A 41 8.15 -16.18 41.54
CA ILE A 41 8.68 -16.31 40.17
C ILE A 41 7.54 -16.35 39.15
N ILE A 42 6.46 -17.07 39.43
CA ILE A 42 5.26 -17.10 38.57
C ILE A 42 4.66 -15.70 38.44
N GLY A 43 4.60 -14.93 39.53
CA GLY A 43 4.13 -13.56 39.53
C GLY A 43 4.99 -12.65 38.65
N GLU A 44 6.31 -12.75 38.76
CA GLU A 44 7.27 -12.00 37.94
C GLU A 44 7.11 -12.33 36.45
N LEU A 45 7.08 -13.62 36.10
CA LEU A 45 6.87 -14.07 34.72
C LEU A 45 5.51 -13.64 34.16
N SER A 46 4.47 -13.62 35.00
CA SER A 46 3.12 -13.19 34.59
C SER A 46 3.10 -11.69 34.27
N LEU A 47 3.84 -10.88 35.04
CA LEU A 47 3.97 -9.45 34.79
C LEU A 47 4.73 -9.18 33.49
N GLU A 48 5.89 -9.82 33.31
CA GLU A 48 6.71 -9.68 32.09
C GLU A 48 5.93 -10.11 30.82
N LEU A 49 5.15 -11.18 30.92
CA LEU A 49 4.30 -11.63 29.82
C LEU A 49 3.21 -10.60 29.48
N ALA A 50 2.56 -10.02 30.50
CA ALA A 50 1.54 -8.99 30.30
C ALA A 50 2.12 -7.74 29.64
N GLU A 51 3.28 -7.26 30.10
CA GLU A 51 3.99 -6.13 29.48
C GLU A 51 4.36 -6.40 28.02
N THR A 52 4.83 -7.61 27.73
CA THR A 52 5.18 -8.03 26.36
C THR A 52 3.96 -8.08 25.46
N GLN A 53 2.82 -8.57 25.95
CA GLN A 53 1.55 -8.59 25.21
C GLN A 53 1.06 -7.18 24.88
N ILE A 54 1.19 -6.23 25.81
CA ILE A 54 0.84 -4.83 25.59
C ILE A 54 1.69 -4.24 24.46
N LYS A 55 3.02 -4.40 24.53
CA LYS A 55 3.94 -3.94 23.48
C LYS A 55 3.63 -4.57 22.11
N LEU A 56 3.32 -5.86 22.08
CA LEU A 56 2.93 -6.53 20.85
C LEU A 56 1.64 -5.93 20.25
N ALA A 57 0.64 -5.65 21.09
CA ALA A 57 -0.59 -5.02 20.64
C ALA A 57 -0.37 -3.60 20.10
N GLU A 58 0.53 -2.82 20.73
CA GLU A 58 0.93 -1.50 20.23
C GLU A 58 1.59 -1.59 18.86
N HIS A 59 2.55 -2.51 18.67
CA HIS A 59 3.20 -2.72 17.38
C HIS A 59 2.23 -3.20 16.30
N ILE A 60 1.23 -4.02 16.64
CA ILE A 60 0.19 -4.43 15.67
C ILE A 60 -0.59 -3.19 15.19
N ARG A 61 -1.02 -2.31 16.10
CA ARG A 61 -1.74 -1.08 15.73
C ARG A 61 -0.88 -0.15 14.88
N GLU A 62 0.38 0.03 15.25
CA GLU A 62 1.32 0.84 14.48
C GLU A 62 1.51 0.27 13.07
N ASN A 63 1.68 -1.04 12.95
CA ASN A 63 1.86 -1.71 11.66
C ASN A 63 0.65 -1.51 10.73
N ASP A 64 -0.57 -1.63 11.26
CA ASP A 64 -1.80 -1.40 10.49
C ASP A 64 -1.95 0.07 10.08
N GLY A 65 -1.58 1.00 10.96
CA GLY A 65 -1.50 2.43 10.63
C GLY A 65 -0.52 2.72 9.50
N LEU A 66 0.68 2.13 9.56
CA LEU A 66 1.71 2.27 8.52
C LEU A 66 1.26 1.66 7.18
N LYS A 67 0.66 0.48 7.17
CA LYS A 67 0.11 -0.14 5.95
C LYS A 67 -0.94 0.74 5.29
N THR A 68 -1.83 1.33 6.08
CA THR A 68 -2.86 2.25 5.56
C THR A 68 -2.20 3.45 4.90
N ARG A 69 -1.22 4.05 5.57
CA ARG A 69 -0.51 5.22 5.04
C ARG A 69 0.29 4.90 3.77
N ILE A 70 0.92 3.73 3.71
CA ILE A 70 1.58 3.24 2.49
C ILE A 70 0.57 3.14 1.35
N SER A 71 -0.58 2.50 1.58
CA SER A 71 -1.61 2.36 0.54
C SER A 71 -2.12 3.72 0.03
N ASP A 72 -2.29 4.70 0.91
CA ASP A 72 -2.75 6.03 0.52
C ASP A 72 -1.68 6.80 -0.27
N LEU A 73 -0.41 6.71 0.15
CA LEU A 73 0.70 7.28 -0.58
C LEU A 73 0.89 6.62 -1.96
N GLU A 74 0.70 5.31 -2.07
CA GLU A 74 0.73 4.61 -3.35
C GLU A 74 -0.33 5.12 -4.31
N LYS A 75 -1.56 5.36 -3.83
CA LYS A 75 -2.64 5.97 -4.64
C LYS A 75 -2.29 7.40 -5.05
N GLU A 76 -1.69 8.20 -4.16
CA GLU A 76 -1.29 9.57 -4.47
C GLU A 76 -0.18 9.59 -5.52
N VAL A 77 0.83 8.74 -5.36
CA VAL A 77 1.91 8.56 -6.34
C VAL A 77 1.35 8.12 -7.69
N ASP A 78 0.38 7.20 -7.73
CA ASP A 78 -0.24 6.76 -8.98
C ASP A 78 -0.99 7.92 -9.67
N LYS A 79 -1.74 8.74 -8.92
CA LYS A 79 -2.38 9.96 -9.45
C LYS A 79 -1.37 10.96 -10.00
N LEU A 80 -0.22 11.13 -9.34
CA LEU A 80 0.83 12.06 -9.78
C LEU A 80 1.60 11.53 -10.99
N LYS A 81 1.82 10.22 -11.09
CA LYS A 81 2.45 9.59 -12.27
C LYS A 81 1.54 9.59 -13.49
N ASN A 82 0.23 9.45 -13.28
CA ASN A 82 -0.78 9.43 -14.32
C ASN A 82 -1.74 10.61 -14.14
N PRO A 83 -1.27 11.87 -14.28
CA PRO A 83 -2.15 13.01 -14.16
C PRO A 83 -3.19 12.92 -15.28
N VAL A 84 -4.47 12.85 -14.88
CA VAL A 84 -5.61 12.94 -15.78
C VAL A 84 -5.66 14.37 -16.29
N ILE A 85 -4.83 14.67 -17.29
CA ILE A 85 -4.91 15.93 -18.01
C ILE A 85 -6.12 15.81 -18.92
N GLU A 86 -7.19 16.54 -18.59
CA GLU A 86 -8.37 16.65 -19.44
C GLU A 86 -7.95 17.27 -20.78
N LEU A 87 -7.96 16.44 -21.82
CA LEU A 87 -7.71 16.90 -23.18
C LEU A 87 -9.00 17.45 -23.76
N ILE A 88 -8.93 18.69 -24.27
CA ILE A 88 -10.03 19.39 -24.90
C ILE A 88 -10.00 19.10 -26.40
N PRO A 89 -11.06 18.53 -26.99
CA PRO A 89 -11.16 18.36 -28.44
C PRO A 89 -11.32 19.72 -29.13
N LYS A 90 -10.45 20.02 -30.09
CA LYS A 90 -10.55 21.17 -31.00
C LYS A 90 -10.14 20.73 -32.41
N ASN A 91 -10.97 20.98 -33.42
CA ASN A 91 -10.69 20.65 -34.83
C ASN A 91 -10.25 19.20 -35.08
N GLY A 92 -10.89 18.23 -34.42
CA GLY A 92 -10.54 16.81 -34.56
C GLY A 92 -9.23 16.37 -33.89
N LEU A 93 -8.56 17.28 -33.18
CA LEU A 93 -7.33 17.07 -32.42
C LEU A 93 -7.58 17.34 -30.93
N TYR A 94 -6.68 16.87 -30.08
CA TYR A 94 -6.72 17.12 -28.65
C TYR A 94 -5.69 18.16 -28.21
N TYR A 95 -6.05 19.00 -27.25
CA TYR A 95 -5.20 20.03 -26.65
C TYR A 95 -5.32 19.99 -25.13
N THR A 96 -4.31 20.46 -24.40
CA THR A 96 -4.45 20.70 -22.95
C THR A 96 -5.28 21.97 -22.68
N PRO A 97 -5.74 22.21 -21.44
CA PRO A 97 -6.39 23.47 -21.06
C PRO A 97 -5.50 24.71 -21.26
N GLU A 98 -4.19 24.53 -21.25
CA GLU A 98 -3.16 25.55 -21.51
C GLU A 98 -2.90 25.76 -23.02
N ASP A 99 -3.72 25.14 -23.88
CA ASP A 99 -3.59 25.13 -25.33
C ASP A 99 -2.31 24.46 -25.85
N ASP A 100 -1.68 23.60 -25.05
CA ASP A 100 -0.56 22.76 -25.51
C ASP A 100 -1.09 21.61 -26.37
N GLY A 101 -0.55 21.45 -27.57
CA GLY A 101 -1.02 20.49 -28.56
C GLY A 101 -0.45 20.79 -29.95
N PRO A 102 -0.91 20.11 -31.02
CA PRO A 102 -2.02 19.15 -31.03
C PRO A 102 -1.60 17.69 -30.73
N PHE A 103 -2.52 16.94 -30.12
CA PHE A 103 -2.42 15.51 -29.88
C PHE A 103 -3.42 14.71 -30.72
N CYS A 104 -3.06 13.48 -31.05
CA CYS A 104 -3.85 12.59 -31.89
C CYS A 104 -5.05 12.04 -31.12
N THR A 105 -6.27 12.31 -31.61
CA THR A 105 -7.52 11.78 -31.02
C THR A 105 -7.58 10.27 -31.13
N THR A 106 -7.24 9.70 -32.29
CA THR A 106 -7.26 8.24 -32.49
C THR A 106 -6.33 7.49 -31.51
N CYS A 107 -5.11 7.96 -31.30
CA CYS A 107 -4.15 7.31 -30.38
C CYS A 107 -4.56 7.46 -28.91
N TYR A 108 -5.16 8.61 -28.56
CA TYR A 108 -5.63 8.84 -27.21
C TYR A 108 -6.89 8.03 -26.90
N ASP A 109 -7.84 7.93 -27.82
CA ASP A 109 -9.10 7.21 -27.59
C ASP A 109 -8.90 5.70 -27.57
N SER A 110 -8.06 5.18 -28.46
CA SER A 110 -7.80 3.73 -28.55
C SER A 110 -6.81 3.21 -27.50
N LYS A 111 -5.76 3.96 -27.18
CA LYS A 111 -4.63 3.48 -26.35
C LYS A 111 -4.30 4.39 -25.17
N LYS A 112 -5.05 5.48 -24.94
CA LYS A 112 -4.74 6.52 -23.93
C LYS A 112 -3.34 7.11 -24.08
N GLN A 113 -2.80 7.11 -25.29
CA GLN A 113 -1.47 7.63 -25.60
C GLN A 113 -1.54 9.08 -26.11
N LYS A 114 -0.79 9.99 -25.48
CA LYS A 114 -0.64 11.38 -25.90
C LYS A 114 0.43 11.51 -26.99
N VAL A 115 0.04 11.24 -28.23
CA VAL A 115 0.94 11.35 -29.39
C VAL A 115 0.83 12.76 -29.99
N ARG A 116 1.90 13.56 -29.96
CA ARG A 116 1.94 14.86 -30.66
C ARG A 116 1.80 14.67 -32.17
N VAL A 117 1.06 15.57 -32.80
CA VAL A 117 0.79 15.55 -34.23
C VAL A 117 1.47 16.78 -34.87
N PRO A 118 2.59 16.60 -35.60
CA PRO A 118 3.23 17.73 -36.28
C PRO A 118 2.40 18.19 -37.49
N GLU A 119 2.58 19.45 -37.87
CA GLU A 119 2.09 19.98 -39.14
C GLU A 119 2.82 19.32 -40.30
N MET A 120 2.09 19.03 -41.37
CA MET A 120 2.67 18.48 -42.59
C MET A 120 3.43 19.56 -43.38
N PRO A 121 4.52 19.19 -44.08
CA PRO A 121 5.21 20.09 -44.99
C PRO A 121 4.27 20.67 -46.05
N SER A 122 4.50 21.91 -46.47
CA SER A 122 3.62 22.68 -47.37
C SER A 122 3.24 21.94 -48.66
N VAL A 123 4.13 21.10 -49.18
CA VAL A 123 3.91 20.29 -50.40
C VAL A 123 2.83 19.21 -50.20
N MET A 124 2.61 18.76 -48.97
CA MET A 124 1.65 17.71 -48.63
C MET A 124 0.36 18.25 -47.99
N GLN A 125 0.26 19.56 -47.74
CA GLN A 125 -0.89 20.16 -47.05
C GLN A 125 -2.22 20.02 -47.82
N ALA A 126 -2.18 19.75 -49.13
CA ALA A 126 -3.37 19.41 -49.91
C ALA A 126 -4.09 18.14 -49.42
N LEU A 127 -3.38 17.24 -48.73
CA LEU A 127 -3.94 16.01 -48.14
C LEU A 127 -4.42 16.20 -46.69
N GLY A 128 -4.04 17.30 -46.04
CA GLY A 128 -4.38 17.61 -44.65
C GLY A 128 -3.28 18.42 -43.96
N LYS A 129 -3.65 19.18 -42.93
CA LYS A 129 -2.73 20.05 -42.19
C LYS A 129 -1.86 19.30 -41.19
N TYR A 130 -2.38 18.24 -40.56
CA TYR A 130 -1.65 17.47 -39.54
C TYR A 130 -1.65 15.97 -39.85
N LYS A 131 -0.58 15.26 -39.48
CA LYS A 131 -0.50 13.80 -39.62
C LYS A 131 0.15 13.14 -38.42
N CYS A 132 -0.51 12.12 -37.86
CA CYS A 132 0.02 11.38 -36.72
C CYS A 132 1.06 10.35 -37.18
N GLY A 133 2.28 10.42 -36.63
CA GLY A 133 3.34 9.45 -36.94
C GLY A 133 3.12 8.03 -36.40
N ALA A 134 2.21 7.84 -35.43
CA ALA A 134 1.97 6.54 -34.79
C ALA A 134 0.85 5.72 -35.45
N CYS A 135 -0.24 6.37 -35.87
CA CYS A 135 -1.39 5.69 -36.51
C CYS A 135 -1.65 6.13 -37.95
N ASN A 136 -0.89 7.11 -38.47
CA ASN A 136 -1.03 7.68 -39.81
C ASN A 136 -2.37 8.39 -40.10
N THR A 137 -3.23 8.62 -39.10
CA THR A 137 -4.42 9.48 -39.27
C THR A 137 -4.01 10.89 -39.69
N VAL A 138 -4.71 11.42 -40.69
CA VAL A 138 -4.52 12.77 -41.23
C VAL A 138 -5.69 13.65 -40.81
N TYR A 139 -5.40 14.88 -40.40
CA TYR A 139 -6.37 15.89 -39.96
C TYR A 139 -6.27 17.12 -40.85
N GLN A 140 -7.40 17.78 -41.11
CA GLN A 140 -7.49 19.04 -41.87
C GLN A 140 -7.35 20.26 -40.98
#